data_AF-A0A142YFU3-F1
#
_entry.id   AF-A0A142YFU3-F1
#
_cell.length_a   1.000
_cell.length_b   1.000
_cell.length_c   1.000
_cell.angle_alpha   90.00
_cell.angle_beta   90.00
_cell.angle_gamma   90.00
#
_symmetry.space_group_name_H-M   'P 1'
#
loop_
_entity.id
_entity.type
_entity.pdbx_description
1 polymer ?
#
loop_
_entity_poly.entity_id
_entity_poly.type
_entity_poly.pdbx_seq_one_letter_code
_entity_poly.pdbx_strand_id
1 'polypeptide(L)'
;MKSVRSNRALAAACAAALLLLLPATTAVGEEPDSIRSSYTKYEFLIPMRDGVRLFTAVYVPKDRTKVYPILLNRTPYGVAPYGADAYRSELGPSPLFSRDGYIFAYQDVRGRYMSEGEYVNMRPHRPIKTDAVEIDESTDTYDTIEWLLKNVGGNNGKVGQWGISYPGFYTSMGMIDAHPALKASSPQAPIADWFAGDDWHHNGAFFLAHAFNFMSSFAHPRPTPVKRNVYDRTMYNDKADGYAFFLDLGPLANADARYFKGELPFWDEMMKHADYDDFWKARDIRPHLKNVKPAVLNVGGWYDAENLFGPLETYRAVEASSPRTTNVLVMGPWLHGGWAGGDGASLGPIAFDSKTAEYYRERIEFPFFQAHLKGEGGEAGPEARVFETGTNQWRTFDAWPPGPPSPRRSTWPPAAGSRSRPPKARRRPRSTSSSATPPSPSRSSRPSPTG
;
A
#
# COMPACT_ATOMS: atom_id res chain seq x y z
N MET A 1 1.79 -40.98 70.74
CA MET A 1 2.17 -42.13 69.88
C MET A 1 3.34 -41.65 69.02
N LYS A 2 4.60 -41.92 69.41
CA LYS A 2 5.46 -43.00 68.88
C LYS A 2 5.56 -42.92 67.34
N SER A 3 6.70 -42.77 66.67
CA SER A 3 8.11 -43.02 67.02
C SER A 3 9.02 -42.47 65.87
N VAL A 4 10.19 -41.86 66.13
CA VAL A 4 11.55 -42.47 65.94
C VAL A 4 12.04 -42.37 64.48
N ARG A 5 13.26 -41.97 64.06
CA ARG A 5 14.60 -41.60 64.58
C ARG A 5 15.32 -40.90 63.39
N SER A 6 16.09 -39.82 63.54
CA SER A 6 17.57 -39.79 63.76
C SER A 6 18.33 -40.76 62.82
N ASN A 7 19.42 -40.44 62.11
CA ASN A 7 20.57 -39.62 62.49
C ASN A 7 21.65 -39.67 61.37
N ARG A 8 22.34 -38.53 61.19
CA ARG A 8 23.81 -38.36 61.02
C ARG A 8 24.42 -38.74 59.66
N ALA A 9 25.38 -38.00 59.10
CA ALA A 9 26.55 -37.27 59.61
C ALA A 9 27.11 -36.41 58.45
N LEU A 10 28.02 -35.43 58.52
CA LEU A 10 28.82 -34.71 59.51
C LEU A 10 29.26 -33.42 58.75
N ALA A 11 29.14 -32.23 59.34
CA ALA A 11 30.25 -31.36 59.75
C ALA A 11 31.23 -30.89 58.65
N ALA A 12 31.27 -29.58 58.41
CA ALA A 12 32.49 -28.76 58.59
C ALA A 12 32.18 -27.28 58.30
N ALA A 13 32.61 -26.43 59.23
CA ALA A 13 32.49 -24.98 59.17
C ALA A 13 33.70 -24.34 58.45
N CYS A 14 33.42 -23.16 57.89
CA CYS A 14 34.32 -22.02 57.67
C CYS A 14 35.65 -22.22 56.94
N ALA A 15 35.72 -21.70 55.71
CA ALA A 15 36.91 -21.00 55.23
C ALA A 15 36.50 -19.94 54.18
N ALA A 16 36.94 -18.70 54.40
CA ALA A 16 36.75 -17.57 53.51
C ALA A 16 37.43 -17.81 52.16
N ALA A 17 36.72 -17.51 51.06
CA ALA A 17 37.29 -17.44 49.73
C ALA A 17 37.04 -16.05 49.14
N LEU A 18 38.16 -15.35 48.96
CA LEU A 18 38.36 -14.09 48.27
C LEU A 18 37.64 -14.11 46.90
N LEU A 19 36.66 -13.21 46.69
CA LEU A 19 36.08 -12.98 45.36
C LEU A 19 37.13 -12.28 44.48
N LEU A 20 37.74 -13.03 43.58
CA LEU A 20 38.46 -12.48 42.42
C LEU A 20 37.43 -11.83 41.49
N LEU A 21 37.42 -10.49 41.46
CA LEU A 21 36.76 -9.73 40.41
C LEU A 21 37.50 -9.95 39.09
N LEU A 22 36.97 -10.86 38.26
CA LEU A 22 37.25 -10.84 36.83
C LEU A 22 36.44 -9.69 36.22
N PRO A 23 37.04 -8.81 35.38
CA PRO A 23 36.26 -7.85 34.63
C PRO A 23 35.37 -8.66 33.68
N ALA A 24 34.06 -8.56 33.89
CA ALA A 24 33.09 -8.95 32.89
C ALA A 24 33.37 -8.07 31.65
N THR A 25 33.97 -8.67 30.62
CA THR A 25 33.92 -8.12 29.28
C THR A 25 32.45 -8.08 28.90
N THR A 26 31.82 -6.93 29.13
CA THR A 26 30.54 -6.60 28.50
C THR A 26 30.79 -6.72 27.00
N ALA A 27 30.32 -7.81 26.42
CA ALA A 27 30.07 -7.87 25.00
C ALA A 27 29.29 -6.59 24.66
N VAL A 28 29.92 -5.70 23.89
CA VAL A 28 29.24 -4.56 23.30
C VAL A 28 28.16 -5.17 22.43
N GLY A 29 26.91 -5.17 22.93
CA GLY A 29 25.77 -5.51 22.11
C GLY A 29 25.83 -4.60 20.88
N GLU A 30 25.79 -5.20 19.69
CA GLU A 30 25.51 -4.48 18.46
C GLU A 30 24.25 -3.63 18.71
N GLU A 31 24.46 -2.31 18.85
CA GLU A 31 23.38 -1.34 18.72
C GLU A 31 22.65 -1.69 17.41
N PRO A 32 21.30 -1.77 17.41
CA PRO A 32 20.57 -1.99 16.17
C PRO A 32 21.08 -0.97 15.16
N ASP A 33 21.47 -1.43 13.96
CA ASP A 33 21.96 -0.61 12.86
C ASP A 33 20.97 0.53 12.59
N SER A 34 21.12 1.63 13.31
CA SER A 34 20.23 2.77 13.17
C SER A 34 20.47 3.31 11.77
N ILE A 35 19.42 3.67 11.04
CA ILE A 35 19.58 4.26 9.70
C ILE A 35 20.59 5.43 9.72
N ARG A 36 20.70 6.14 10.85
CA ARG A 36 21.70 7.19 11.06
C ARG A 36 23.15 6.71 11.01
N SER A 37 23.48 5.47 11.41
CA SER A 37 24.85 4.95 11.35
C SER A 37 25.33 4.82 9.90
N SER A 38 24.46 4.38 8.99
CA SER A 38 24.78 4.00 7.61
C SER A 38 24.32 5.02 6.55
N TYR A 39 23.39 5.92 6.87
CA TYR A 39 22.85 6.92 5.94
C TYR A 39 23.01 8.35 6.45
N THR A 40 23.12 9.27 5.50
CA THR A 40 22.93 10.71 5.72
C THR A 40 21.61 11.14 5.11
N LYS A 41 20.78 11.83 5.91
CA LYS A 41 19.51 12.41 5.47
C LYS A 41 19.70 13.85 4.99
N TYR A 42 19.03 14.18 3.88
CA TYR A 42 18.89 15.52 3.33
C TYR A 42 17.40 15.83 3.12
N GLU A 43 17.05 17.11 3.12
CA GLU A 43 15.70 17.56 2.81
C GLU A 43 15.78 18.66 1.76
N PHE A 44 14.97 18.52 0.71
CA PHE A 44 14.97 19.43 -0.44
C PHE A 44 13.56 19.91 -0.73
N LEU A 45 13.46 21.14 -1.23
CA LEU A 45 12.29 21.65 -1.92
C LEU A 45 12.59 21.59 -3.42
N ILE A 46 12.22 20.48 -4.06
CA ILE A 46 12.55 20.21 -5.47
C ILE A 46 11.63 21.03 -6.37
N PRO A 47 12.15 21.95 -7.21
CA PRO A 47 11.33 22.72 -8.13
C PRO A 47 10.84 21.85 -9.29
N MET A 48 9.54 21.88 -9.55
CA MET A 48 8.91 21.31 -10.74
C MET A 48 9.00 22.30 -11.91
N ARG A 49 8.63 21.86 -13.12
CA ARG A 49 8.62 22.70 -14.34
C ARG A 49 7.80 23.99 -14.25
N ASP A 50 6.77 24.01 -13.42
CA ASP A 50 5.91 25.17 -13.18
C ASP A 50 6.39 26.06 -12.01
N GLY A 51 7.54 25.73 -11.42
CA GLY A 51 8.15 26.46 -10.31
C GLY A 51 7.63 26.10 -8.93
N VAL A 52 6.57 25.29 -8.82
CA VAL A 52 6.10 24.76 -7.53
C VAL A 52 7.15 23.82 -6.96
N ARG A 53 7.41 23.89 -5.64
CA ARG A 53 8.43 23.07 -5.00
C ARG A 53 7.83 21.95 -4.17
N LEU A 54 8.29 20.73 -4.42
CA LEU A 54 7.87 19.54 -3.70
C LEU A 54 8.91 19.13 -2.66
N PHE A 55 8.48 19.01 -1.41
CA PHE A 55 9.31 18.56 -0.31
C PHE A 55 9.71 17.09 -0.50
N THR A 56 11.01 16.84 -0.44
CA THR A 56 11.58 15.50 -0.60
C THR A 56 12.66 15.24 0.46
N ALA A 57 12.46 14.21 1.27
CA ALA A 57 13.46 13.69 2.19
C ALA A 57 14.29 12.59 1.50
N VAL A 58 15.60 12.78 1.42
CA VAL A 58 16.52 11.89 0.72
C VAL A 58 17.53 11.28 1.69
N TYR A 59 17.63 9.96 1.70
CA TYR A 59 18.60 9.20 2.50
C TYR A 59 19.67 8.63 1.56
N VAL A 60 20.91 9.04 1.75
CA VAL A 60 22.06 8.63 0.92
C VAL A 60 23.00 7.76 1.74
N PRO A 61 23.42 6.57 1.25
CA PRO A 61 24.42 5.76 1.94
C PRO A 61 25.71 6.55 2.20
N LYS A 62 26.28 6.36 3.40
CA LYS A 62 27.57 6.95 3.78
C LYS A 62 28.76 6.27 3.10
N ASP A 63 28.61 5.00 2.73
CA ASP A 63 29.62 4.30 1.94
C ASP A 63 29.74 4.94 0.55
N ARG A 64 30.89 5.59 0.29
CA ARG A 64 31.20 6.28 -0.97
C ARG A 64 31.98 5.42 -1.96
N THR A 65 32.22 4.15 -1.66
CA THR A 65 33.00 3.24 -2.54
C THR A 65 32.16 2.67 -3.69
N LYS A 66 30.83 2.80 -3.61
CA LYS A 66 29.87 2.31 -4.60
C LYS A 66 28.93 3.44 -5.04
N VAL A 67 28.27 3.21 -6.17
CA VAL A 67 27.11 4.01 -6.62
C VAL A 67 25.83 3.20 -6.42
N TYR A 68 24.74 3.89 -6.11
CA TYR A 68 23.50 3.26 -5.69
C TYR A 68 22.32 3.68 -6.59
N PRO A 69 21.38 2.78 -6.88
CA PRO A 69 20.13 3.20 -7.49
C PRO A 69 19.26 4.00 -6.51
N ILE A 70 18.37 4.81 -7.07
CA ILE A 70 17.40 5.59 -6.31
C ILE A 70 16.09 4.81 -6.22
N LEU A 71 15.50 4.76 -5.04
CA LEU A 71 14.15 4.27 -4.80
C LEU A 71 13.28 5.45 -4.37
N LEU A 72 12.29 5.77 -5.21
CA LEU A 72 11.35 6.88 -5.04
C LEU A 72 10.00 6.39 -4.50
N ASN A 73 9.50 7.06 -3.46
CA ASN A 73 8.14 6.92 -2.97
C ASN A 73 7.49 8.30 -2.90
N ARG A 74 6.44 8.52 -3.70
CA ARG A 74 5.62 9.74 -3.67
C ARG A 74 4.33 9.43 -2.91
N THR A 75 3.95 10.28 -1.96
CA THR A 75 2.80 10.01 -1.08
C THR A 75 2.02 11.28 -0.71
N PRO A 76 0.69 11.19 -0.56
CA PRO A 76 -0.13 12.27 -0.02
C PRO A 76 -0.32 12.13 1.49
N TYR A 77 0.40 11.20 2.15
CA TYR A 77 0.23 10.87 3.58
C TYR A 77 1.30 11.49 4.48
N GLY A 78 2.25 12.23 3.92
CA GLY A 78 3.31 12.87 4.68
C GLY A 78 4.54 11.98 4.75
N VAL A 79 5.71 12.56 4.51
CA VAL A 79 6.99 11.81 4.51
C VAL A 79 7.78 11.93 5.81
N ALA A 80 7.10 12.27 6.90
CA ALA A 80 7.65 12.36 8.24
C ALA A 80 8.59 11.19 8.61
N PRO A 81 9.59 11.41 9.49
CA PRO A 81 9.81 12.64 10.23
C PRO A 81 10.50 13.75 9.41
N TYR A 82 10.17 15.00 9.71
CA TYR A 82 10.74 16.21 9.09
C TYR A 82 11.89 16.78 9.95
N GLY A 83 12.90 17.35 9.31
CA GLY A 83 14.16 17.82 9.88
C GLY A 83 15.33 16.92 9.48
N ALA A 84 16.47 17.52 9.11
CA ALA A 84 17.67 16.79 8.66
C ALA A 84 18.21 15.78 9.69
N ASP A 85 18.01 16.06 10.99
CA ASP A 85 18.41 15.16 12.08
C ASP A 85 17.31 14.20 12.52
N ALA A 86 16.15 14.19 11.88
CA ALA A 86 15.05 13.30 12.23
C ALA A 86 14.98 12.14 11.22
N TYR A 87 15.35 10.93 11.65
CA TYR A 87 15.47 9.76 10.78
C TYR A 87 14.26 8.83 10.94
N ARG A 88 13.82 8.22 9.83
CA ARG A 88 12.92 7.07 9.90
C ARG A 88 13.61 5.91 10.62
N SER A 89 12.84 5.09 11.32
CA SER A 89 13.32 3.85 11.92
C SER A 89 13.71 2.82 10.85
N GLU A 90 13.01 2.82 9.72
CA GLU A 90 13.23 1.92 8.59
C GLU A 90 13.12 2.68 7.27
N LEU A 91 13.85 2.20 6.26
CA LEU A 91 13.73 2.68 4.88
C LEU A 91 13.17 1.52 4.04
N GLY A 92 12.15 1.81 3.25
CA GLY A 92 11.36 0.82 2.52
C GLY A 92 11.85 0.58 1.09
N PRO A 93 11.23 -0.35 0.33
CA PRO A 93 10.03 -1.12 0.70
C PRO A 93 10.16 -2.04 1.91
N SER A 94 11.37 -2.50 2.21
CA SER A 94 11.69 -3.28 3.41
C SER A 94 13.14 -3.05 3.87
N PRO A 95 13.52 -3.47 5.09
CA PRO A 95 14.91 -3.35 5.57
C PRO A 95 15.96 -4.06 4.71
N LEU A 96 15.55 -4.96 3.81
CA LEU A 96 16.45 -5.61 2.84
C LEU A 96 17.11 -4.56 1.94
N PHE A 97 16.37 -3.54 1.51
CA PHE A 97 16.86 -2.49 0.63
C PHE A 97 17.86 -1.58 1.33
N SER A 98 17.62 -1.19 2.58
CA SER A 98 18.56 -0.33 3.29
C SER A 98 19.88 -1.05 3.59
N ARG A 99 19.82 -2.35 3.90
CA ARG A 99 20.99 -3.22 4.11
C ARG A 99 21.78 -3.47 2.82
N ASP A 100 21.09 -3.62 1.70
CA ASP A 100 21.71 -3.84 0.38
C ASP A 100 22.28 -2.56 -0.25
N GLY A 101 21.86 -1.39 0.25
CA GLY A 101 22.32 -0.08 -0.20
C GLY A 101 21.53 0.46 -1.38
N TYR A 102 20.70 1.46 -1.11
CA TYR A 102 19.90 2.21 -2.08
C TYR A 102 19.84 3.67 -1.63
N ILE A 103 19.72 4.63 -2.56
CA ILE A 103 19.33 5.99 -2.18
C ILE A 103 17.80 6.00 -2.05
N PHE A 104 17.26 6.49 -0.95
CA PHE A 104 15.80 6.57 -0.77
C PHE A 104 15.34 8.01 -0.89
N ALA A 105 14.34 8.27 -1.71
CA ALA A 105 13.68 9.56 -1.84
C ALA A 105 12.20 9.42 -1.48
N TYR A 106 11.78 10.06 -0.39
CA TYR A 106 10.38 10.15 0.01
C TYR A 106 9.89 11.55 -0.27
N GLN A 107 8.87 11.68 -1.11
CA GLN A 107 8.33 12.98 -1.52
C GLN A 107 6.88 13.15 -1.07
N ASP A 108 6.61 14.30 -0.45
CA ASP A 108 5.25 14.80 -0.30
C ASP A 108 4.75 15.27 -1.67
N VAL A 109 3.62 14.75 -2.14
CA VAL A 109 3.07 15.18 -3.44
C VAL A 109 2.55 16.62 -3.38
N ARG A 110 2.32 17.20 -4.56
CA ARG A 110 1.82 18.56 -4.74
C ARG A 110 0.63 18.89 -3.83
N GLY A 111 0.74 20.01 -3.13
CA GLY A 111 -0.27 20.52 -2.18
C GLY A 111 -0.50 19.67 -0.93
N ARG A 112 0.40 18.71 -0.63
CA ARG A 112 0.33 17.89 0.57
C ARG A 112 1.52 18.17 1.48
N TYR A 113 1.24 18.22 2.79
CA TYR A 113 2.24 18.36 3.85
C TYR A 113 3.26 19.46 3.59
N MET A 114 4.54 19.16 3.43
CA MET A 114 5.57 20.18 3.28
C MET A 114 5.75 20.68 1.84
N SER A 115 4.99 20.12 0.88
CA SER A 115 5.01 20.52 -0.52
C SER A 115 4.07 21.68 -0.81
N GLU A 116 4.49 22.53 -1.75
CA GLU A 116 3.72 23.65 -2.28
C GLU A 116 2.69 23.19 -3.32
N GLY A 117 1.88 24.14 -3.79
CA GLY A 117 0.91 23.93 -4.87
C GLY A 117 -0.47 23.49 -4.39
N GLU A 118 -1.35 23.23 -5.35
CA GLU A 118 -2.72 22.79 -5.09
C GLU A 118 -2.81 21.26 -5.10
N TYR A 119 -3.46 20.69 -4.09
CA TYR A 119 -3.76 19.28 -4.07
C TYR A 119 -5.09 18.99 -4.78
N VAL A 120 -5.05 18.06 -5.73
CA VAL A 120 -6.24 17.54 -6.41
C VAL A 120 -6.28 16.04 -6.21
N ASN A 121 -7.38 15.55 -5.65
CA ASN A 121 -7.59 14.13 -5.44
C ASN A 121 -7.60 13.39 -6.79
N MET A 122 -6.65 12.46 -6.95
CA MET A 122 -6.43 11.66 -8.15
C MET A 122 -6.34 12.58 -9.37
N ARG A 123 -5.47 13.61 -9.29
CA ARG A 123 -5.28 14.62 -10.33
C ARG A 123 -5.31 13.96 -11.73
N PRO A 124 -6.30 14.29 -12.58
CA PRO A 124 -6.43 13.71 -13.91
C PRO A 124 -5.13 13.79 -14.72
N HIS A 125 -4.82 12.71 -15.44
CA HIS A 125 -3.71 12.72 -16.38
C HIS A 125 -4.02 13.65 -17.56
N ARG A 126 -3.01 14.40 -18.02
CA ARG A 126 -3.13 15.26 -19.19
C ARG A 126 -2.36 14.64 -20.36
N PRO A 127 -3.03 13.92 -21.28
CA PRO A 127 -2.35 13.17 -22.34
C PRO A 127 -1.68 14.07 -23.39
N ILE A 128 -2.18 15.29 -23.57
CA ILE A 128 -1.58 16.28 -24.45
C ILE A 128 -1.22 17.49 -23.59
N LYS A 129 0.08 17.78 -23.54
CA LYS A 129 0.65 18.96 -22.88
C LYS A 129 0.93 19.99 -23.97
N THR A 130 0.19 21.10 -23.94
CA THR A 130 0.25 22.21 -24.90
C THR A 130 1.19 23.33 -24.46
N ASP A 131 1.58 23.37 -23.18
CA ASP A 131 2.56 24.30 -22.62
C ASP A 131 3.58 23.53 -21.76
N ALA A 132 4.83 24.00 -21.74
CA ALA A 132 5.92 23.44 -20.95
C ALA A 132 5.67 23.53 -19.44
N VAL A 133 4.79 24.43 -18.97
CA VAL A 133 4.43 24.54 -17.55
C VAL A 133 3.22 23.69 -17.16
N GLU A 134 2.60 22.95 -18.09
CA GLU A 134 1.48 22.09 -17.74
C GLU A 134 1.93 20.86 -16.96
N ILE A 135 1.15 20.54 -15.91
CA ILE A 135 1.47 19.49 -14.95
C ILE A 135 0.37 18.43 -14.83
N ASP A 136 0.80 17.25 -14.43
CA ASP A 136 0.04 16.16 -13.82
C ASP A 136 1.00 15.35 -12.91
N GLU A 137 0.54 14.23 -12.37
CA GLU A 137 1.40 13.42 -11.49
C GLU A 137 2.55 12.73 -12.22
N SER A 138 2.46 12.53 -13.54
CA SER A 138 3.55 11.95 -14.32
C SER A 138 4.66 12.96 -14.55
N THR A 139 4.32 14.24 -14.80
CA THR A 139 5.31 15.31 -14.91
C THR A 139 6.01 15.62 -13.60
N ASP A 140 5.29 15.66 -12.48
CA ASP A 140 5.91 15.88 -11.17
C ASP A 140 6.88 14.73 -10.83
N THR A 141 6.54 13.50 -11.21
CA THR A 141 7.44 12.34 -11.06
C THR A 141 8.66 12.46 -11.99
N TYR A 142 8.47 12.88 -13.24
CA TYR A 142 9.55 13.11 -14.19
C TYR A 142 10.55 14.14 -13.67
N ASP A 143 10.07 15.32 -13.26
CA ASP A 143 10.91 16.44 -12.82
C ASP A 143 11.64 16.10 -11.52
N THR A 144 11.00 15.33 -10.64
CA THR A 144 11.63 14.78 -9.43
C THR A 144 12.80 13.87 -9.78
N ILE A 145 12.63 12.95 -10.72
CA ILE A 145 13.69 12.03 -11.14
C ILE A 145 14.86 12.81 -11.77
N GLU A 146 14.57 13.72 -12.69
CA GLU A 146 15.57 14.57 -13.35
C GLU A 146 16.40 15.34 -12.31
N TRP A 147 15.73 15.96 -11.33
CA TRP A 147 16.41 16.71 -10.28
C TRP A 147 17.27 15.80 -9.38
N LEU A 148 16.75 14.65 -8.96
CA LEU A 148 17.48 13.72 -8.09
C LEU A 148 18.76 13.21 -8.76
N LEU A 149 18.70 12.85 -10.05
CA LEU A 149 19.87 12.39 -10.80
C LEU A 149 20.97 13.44 -10.88
N LYS A 150 20.59 14.71 -11.06
CA LYS A 150 21.52 15.83 -11.19
C LYS A 150 22.12 16.28 -9.85
N ASN A 151 21.35 16.21 -8.76
CA ASN A 151 21.72 16.88 -7.50
C ASN A 151 22.09 15.92 -6.36
N VAL A 152 21.71 14.63 -6.43
CA VAL A 152 22.02 13.66 -5.38
C VAL A 152 23.22 12.81 -5.82
N GLY A 153 24.40 13.11 -5.27
CA GLY A 153 25.63 12.38 -5.57
C GLY A 153 25.60 10.91 -5.11
N GLY A 154 26.42 10.08 -5.76
CA GLY A 154 26.52 8.65 -5.46
C GLY A 154 25.40 7.80 -6.07
N ASN A 155 24.60 8.36 -6.98
CA ASN A 155 23.58 7.60 -7.71
C ASN A 155 24.16 6.90 -8.96
N ASN A 156 23.57 5.78 -9.38
CA ASN A 156 24.00 5.00 -10.55
C ASN A 156 23.19 5.30 -11.84
N GLY A 157 22.40 6.38 -11.86
CA GLY A 157 21.56 6.76 -12.99
C GLY A 157 20.26 5.96 -13.15
N LYS A 158 19.96 4.98 -12.27
CA LYS A 158 18.73 4.19 -12.33
C LYS A 158 17.81 4.50 -11.15
N VAL A 159 16.53 4.63 -11.45
CA VAL A 159 15.47 4.90 -10.47
C VAL A 159 14.44 3.77 -10.51
N GLY A 160 14.06 3.28 -9.34
CA GLY A 160 12.84 2.53 -9.15
C GLY A 160 11.84 3.33 -8.32
N GLN A 161 10.58 2.95 -8.39
CA GLN A 161 9.54 3.51 -7.53
C GLN A 161 8.60 2.44 -7.01
N TRP A 162 8.00 2.69 -5.85
CA TRP A 162 6.98 1.83 -5.28
C TRP A 162 6.02 2.63 -4.42
N GLY A 163 4.83 2.05 -4.21
CA GLY A 163 3.86 2.62 -3.30
C GLY A 163 2.64 1.72 -3.16
N ILE A 164 2.05 1.78 -1.97
CA ILE A 164 0.81 1.06 -1.63
C ILE A 164 -0.35 2.05 -1.64
N SER A 165 -1.53 1.67 -2.13
CA SER A 165 -2.73 2.53 -2.09
C SER A 165 -2.56 3.77 -2.97
N TYR A 166 -2.77 4.96 -2.42
CA TYR A 166 -2.56 6.24 -3.10
C TYR A 166 -1.11 6.43 -3.59
N PRO A 167 -0.05 6.13 -2.81
CA PRO A 167 1.31 5.94 -3.33
C PRO A 167 1.41 4.98 -4.52
N GLY A 168 0.57 3.94 -4.57
CA GLY A 168 0.45 3.04 -5.72
C GLY A 168 -0.16 3.72 -6.95
N PHE A 169 -1.13 4.62 -6.77
CA PHE A 169 -1.60 5.50 -7.84
C PHE A 169 -0.48 6.41 -8.36
N TYR A 170 0.27 7.09 -7.49
CA TYR A 170 1.38 7.92 -7.93
C TYR A 170 2.47 7.11 -8.65
N THR A 171 2.71 5.88 -8.18
CA THR A 171 3.58 4.93 -8.87
C THR A 171 3.05 4.62 -10.28
N SER A 172 1.75 4.36 -10.42
CA SER A 172 1.11 4.08 -11.70
C SER A 172 1.17 5.27 -12.66
N MET A 173 0.90 6.48 -12.15
CA MET A 173 1.03 7.73 -12.91
C MET A 173 2.47 7.99 -13.35
N GLY A 174 3.46 7.72 -12.50
CA GLY A 174 4.89 7.87 -12.82
C GLY A 174 5.38 6.98 -13.95
N MET A 175 4.64 5.93 -14.30
CA MET A 175 4.94 5.07 -15.45
C MET A 175 4.52 5.69 -16.80
N ILE A 176 3.58 6.64 -16.79
CA ILE A 176 3.07 7.33 -17.98
C ILE A 176 4.10 8.39 -18.40
N ASP A 177 4.53 8.38 -19.66
CA ASP A 177 5.60 9.25 -20.17
C ASP A 177 6.86 9.24 -19.28
N ALA A 178 7.17 8.07 -18.70
CA ALA A 178 8.21 7.90 -17.69
C ALA A 178 9.56 8.47 -18.11
N HIS A 179 10.26 9.10 -17.15
CA HIS A 179 11.65 9.50 -17.30
C HIS A 179 12.50 8.29 -17.72
N PRO A 180 13.43 8.42 -18.70
CA PRO A 180 14.24 7.29 -19.17
C PRO A 180 15.08 6.56 -18.10
N ALA A 181 15.22 7.14 -16.92
CA ALA A 181 15.98 6.59 -15.80
C ALA A 181 15.11 5.71 -14.90
N LEU A 182 13.78 5.81 -15.02
CA LEU A 182 12.85 4.92 -14.34
C LEU A 182 12.93 3.54 -14.97
N LYS A 183 13.49 2.57 -14.25
CA LYS A 183 13.71 1.19 -14.75
C LYS A 183 12.75 0.18 -14.15
N ALA A 184 12.23 0.44 -12.96
CA ALA A 184 11.34 -0.47 -12.23
C ALA A 184 10.24 0.32 -11.51
N SER A 185 9.01 -0.18 -11.55
CA SER A 185 7.87 0.40 -10.86
C SER A 185 7.07 -0.71 -10.20
N SER A 186 6.75 -0.57 -8.91
CA SER A 186 5.87 -1.49 -8.20
C SER A 186 4.65 -0.75 -7.68
N PRO A 187 3.58 -0.61 -8.50
CA PRO A 187 2.29 -0.14 -8.02
C PRO A 187 1.63 -1.26 -7.20
N GLN A 188 1.35 -1.00 -5.92
CA GLN A 188 0.82 -2.00 -4.99
C GLN A 188 -0.53 -1.55 -4.46
N ALA A 189 -1.56 -2.37 -4.63
CA ALA A 189 -2.96 -1.98 -4.48
C ALA A 189 -3.22 -0.53 -4.94
N PRO A 190 -2.78 -0.17 -6.17
CA PRO A 190 -2.89 1.19 -6.66
C PRO A 190 -4.36 1.54 -6.81
N ILE A 191 -4.71 2.80 -6.61
CA ILE A 191 -6.01 3.29 -7.06
C ILE A 191 -5.95 3.40 -8.59
N ALA A 192 -6.77 2.62 -9.30
CA ALA A 192 -6.89 2.69 -10.75
C ALA A 192 -8.18 3.40 -11.19
N ASP A 193 -9.29 3.10 -10.52
CA ASP A 193 -10.60 3.67 -10.83
C ASP A 193 -11.55 3.61 -9.62
N TRP A 194 -11.73 4.77 -8.98
CA TRP A 194 -12.61 4.95 -7.82
C TRP A 194 -14.09 4.66 -8.07
N PHE A 195 -14.56 4.63 -9.32
CA PHE A 195 -15.96 4.36 -9.62
C PHE A 195 -16.22 2.88 -9.97
N ALA A 196 -15.31 2.26 -10.70
CA ALA A 196 -15.51 0.90 -11.16
C ALA A 196 -15.39 -0.15 -10.03
N GLY A 197 -14.38 -0.04 -9.17
CA GLY A 197 -14.14 -1.07 -8.16
C GLY A 197 -13.08 -0.81 -7.09
N ASP A 198 -12.53 0.40 -6.99
CA ASP A 198 -11.63 0.80 -5.89
C ASP A 198 -12.41 1.57 -4.80
N ASP A 199 -11.74 2.44 -4.03
CA ASP A 199 -12.19 2.92 -2.71
C ASP A 199 -13.65 3.41 -2.57
N TRP A 200 -14.21 4.10 -3.58
CA TRP A 200 -15.48 4.83 -3.43
C TRP A 200 -16.69 4.09 -3.98
N HIS A 201 -16.58 3.38 -5.10
CA HIS A 201 -17.69 2.64 -5.67
C HIS A 201 -17.27 1.29 -6.22
N HIS A 202 -18.18 0.32 -6.08
CA HIS A 202 -18.07 -0.99 -6.72
C HIS A 202 -19.26 -1.16 -7.66
N ASN A 203 -19.01 -1.02 -8.98
CA ASN A 203 -20.04 -1.01 -10.02
C ASN A 203 -21.19 -0.02 -9.72
N GLY A 204 -20.85 1.18 -9.25
CA GLY A 204 -21.81 2.25 -8.90
C GLY A 204 -22.41 2.16 -7.49
N ALA A 205 -22.13 1.11 -6.72
CA ALA A 205 -22.53 1.06 -5.31
C ALA A 205 -21.53 1.86 -4.45
N PHE A 206 -21.96 2.98 -3.87
CA PHE A 206 -21.10 3.84 -3.04
C PHE A 206 -20.74 3.20 -1.69
N PHE A 207 -19.45 3.12 -1.39
CA PHE A 207 -18.90 2.59 -0.15
C PHE A 207 -18.89 3.65 0.94
N LEU A 208 -20.10 4.03 1.37
CA LEU A 208 -20.36 5.13 2.31
C LEU A 208 -19.45 5.11 3.54
N ALA A 209 -19.40 4.00 4.26
CA ALA A 209 -18.62 3.94 5.49
C ALA A 209 -17.12 4.16 5.24
N HIS A 210 -16.59 3.62 4.14
CA HIS A 210 -15.20 3.81 3.79
C HIS A 210 -14.92 5.26 3.40
N ALA A 211 -15.68 5.78 2.43
CA ALA A 211 -15.54 7.14 1.93
C ALA A 211 -15.69 8.19 3.03
N PHE A 212 -16.71 8.06 3.88
CA PHE A 212 -16.97 9.01 4.96
C PHE A 212 -15.79 9.09 5.93
N ASN A 213 -15.32 7.93 6.44
CA ASN A 213 -14.24 7.90 7.44
C ASN A 213 -12.88 8.31 6.87
N PHE A 214 -12.61 7.98 5.61
CA PHE A 214 -11.37 8.39 4.98
C PHE A 214 -11.37 9.91 4.74
N MET A 215 -12.41 10.42 4.08
CA MET A 215 -12.52 11.84 3.73
C MET A 215 -12.54 12.74 4.95
N SER A 216 -13.19 12.31 6.04
CA SER A 216 -13.33 13.07 7.28
C SER A 216 -12.00 13.47 7.93
N SER A 217 -10.90 12.80 7.59
CA SER A 217 -9.57 13.14 8.10
C SER A 217 -8.60 13.55 7.00
N PHE A 218 -8.81 13.06 5.79
CA PHE A 218 -7.87 13.21 4.69
C PHE A 218 -8.14 14.46 3.85
N ALA A 219 -9.42 14.74 3.51
CA ALA A 219 -9.81 15.68 2.47
C ALA A 219 -9.89 17.15 2.87
N HIS A 220 -9.53 17.47 4.13
CA HIS A 220 -9.46 18.86 4.56
C HIS A 220 -8.43 19.66 3.75
N PRO A 221 -8.78 20.89 3.31
CA PRO A 221 -7.83 21.80 2.67
C PRO A 221 -6.64 22.08 3.56
N ARG A 222 -5.47 22.26 2.94
CA ARG A 222 -4.23 22.62 3.64
C ARG A 222 -3.61 23.81 2.90
N PRO A 223 -4.02 25.04 3.25
CA PRO A 223 -3.63 26.23 2.49
C PRO A 223 -2.15 26.59 2.67
N THR A 224 -1.48 26.03 3.69
CA THR A 224 -0.06 26.22 3.93
C THR A 224 0.61 24.89 4.26
N PRO A 225 1.94 24.78 4.06
CA PRO A 225 2.67 23.58 4.40
C PRO A 225 2.54 23.19 5.88
N VAL A 226 2.28 21.91 6.15
CA VAL A 226 2.12 21.37 7.50
C VAL A 226 2.93 20.09 7.71
N LYS A 227 3.46 19.92 8.94
CA LYS A 227 4.28 18.75 9.32
C LYS A 227 3.48 17.57 9.89
N ARG A 228 2.18 17.73 10.14
CA ARG A 228 1.33 16.67 10.69
C ARG A 228 -0.11 16.85 10.24
N ASN A 229 -0.85 15.75 10.17
CA ASN A 229 -2.29 15.84 10.04
C ASN A 229 -2.86 16.31 11.38
N VAL A 230 -3.69 17.35 11.35
CA VAL A 230 -4.32 17.92 12.56
C VAL A 230 -5.79 17.51 12.69
N TYR A 231 -6.32 16.78 11.71
CA TYR A 231 -7.71 16.32 11.67
C TYR A 231 -7.81 14.89 12.19
N ASP A 232 -8.73 14.68 13.12
CA ASP A 232 -8.96 13.40 13.79
C ASP A 232 -9.71 12.42 12.87
N ARG A 233 -9.45 11.12 13.01
CA ARG A 233 -10.18 10.04 12.34
C ARG A 233 -11.47 9.67 13.08
N THR A 234 -11.66 10.09 14.32
CA THR A 234 -12.83 9.66 15.12
C THR A 234 -14.03 10.58 14.92
N MET A 235 -14.78 10.39 13.83
CA MET A 235 -16.05 11.09 13.59
C MET A 235 -17.29 10.34 14.12
N TYR A 236 -17.10 9.23 14.83
CA TYR A 236 -18.21 8.39 15.31
C TYR A 236 -19.02 8.99 16.46
N ASN A 237 -18.71 10.20 16.97
CA ASN A 237 -19.48 10.94 17.98
C ASN A 237 -20.07 10.02 19.08
N ASP A 238 -19.20 9.33 19.82
CA ASP A 238 -19.55 8.44 20.93
C ASP A 238 -20.44 7.23 20.58
N LYS A 239 -20.76 6.98 19.31
CA LYS A 239 -21.54 5.80 18.89
C LYS A 239 -20.64 4.58 18.71
N ALA A 240 -20.90 3.55 19.51
CA ALA A 240 -20.16 2.28 19.49
C ALA A 240 -20.47 1.36 18.28
N ASP A 241 -21.33 1.79 17.35
CA ASP A 241 -21.78 0.99 16.21
C ASP A 241 -21.89 1.84 14.93
N GLY A 242 -21.02 1.54 13.95
CA GLY A 242 -21.02 2.20 12.65
C GLY A 242 -22.31 1.96 11.86
N TYR A 243 -22.96 0.81 12.01
CA TYR A 243 -24.24 0.55 11.33
C TYR A 243 -25.33 1.50 11.83
N ALA A 244 -25.50 1.61 13.15
CA ALA A 244 -26.44 2.54 13.76
C ALA A 244 -26.11 4.00 13.40
N PHE A 245 -24.83 4.36 13.32
CA PHE A 245 -24.40 5.68 12.88
C PHE A 245 -24.87 6.01 11.45
N PHE A 246 -24.57 5.15 10.46
CA PHE A 246 -24.95 5.42 9.07
C PHE A 246 -26.46 5.27 8.81
N LEU A 247 -27.17 4.48 9.61
CA LEU A 247 -28.63 4.43 9.55
C LEU A 247 -29.27 5.73 10.08
N ASP A 248 -28.73 6.29 11.16
CA ASP A 248 -29.17 7.57 11.74
C ASP A 248 -28.75 8.78 10.90
N LEU A 249 -27.64 8.67 10.16
CA LEU A 249 -27.22 9.66 9.17
C LEU A 249 -28.33 9.90 8.14
N GLY A 250 -28.99 8.85 7.68
CA GLY A 250 -30.04 8.94 6.66
C GLY A 250 -29.47 9.31 5.27
N PRO A 251 -30.14 10.18 4.50
CA PRO A 251 -29.65 10.62 3.18
C PRO A 251 -28.22 11.20 3.21
N LEU A 252 -27.43 10.96 2.16
CA LEU A 252 -26.03 11.39 2.07
C LEU A 252 -25.82 12.90 2.21
N ALA A 253 -26.80 13.72 1.82
CA ALA A 253 -26.78 15.18 2.04
C ALA A 253 -26.63 15.57 3.52
N ASN A 254 -27.03 14.67 4.45
CA ASN A 254 -26.85 14.90 5.87
C ASN A 254 -25.40 14.77 6.34
N ALA A 255 -24.51 14.12 5.57
CA ALA A 255 -23.09 14.00 5.92
C ALA A 255 -22.45 15.38 6.05
N ASP A 256 -22.60 16.22 5.03
CA ASP A 256 -22.11 17.58 5.10
C ASP A 256 -22.92 18.43 6.09
N ALA A 257 -24.26 18.43 5.96
CA ALA A 257 -25.12 19.28 6.77
C ALA A 257 -24.99 19.01 8.28
N ARG A 258 -24.68 17.78 8.72
CA ARG A 258 -24.56 17.42 10.14
C ARG A 258 -23.12 17.30 10.64
N TYR A 259 -22.16 16.88 9.79
CA TYR A 259 -20.80 16.55 10.22
C TYR A 259 -19.73 17.41 9.56
N PHE A 260 -19.67 17.49 8.23
CA PHE A 260 -18.53 18.13 7.55
C PHE A 260 -18.62 19.66 7.44
N LYS A 261 -19.83 20.23 7.48
CA LYS A 261 -20.07 21.68 7.58
C LYS A 261 -19.37 22.52 6.50
N GLY A 262 -19.24 21.98 5.29
CA GLY A 262 -18.56 22.62 4.16
C GLY A 262 -17.03 22.59 4.24
N GLU A 263 -16.43 21.86 5.19
CA GLU A 263 -14.97 21.78 5.35
C GLU A 263 -14.31 20.78 4.40
N LEU A 264 -15.09 19.92 3.73
CA LEU A 264 -14.61 18.85 2.86
C LEU A 264 -15.10 19.03 1.42
N PRO A 265 -14.54 19.97 0.65
CA PRO A 265 -15.05 20.30 -0.70
C PRO A 265 -15.05 19.11 -1.67
N PHE A 266 -14.10 18.18 -1.53
CA PHE A 266 -14.06 16.99 -2.36
C PHE A 266 -15.18 15.99 -2.06
N TRP A 267 -15.67 15.94 -0.80
CA TRP A 267 -16.87 15.15 -0.48
C TRP A 267 -18.07 15.68 -1.26
N ASP A 268 -18.27 17.00 -1.22
CA ASP A 268 -19.38 17.65 -1.93
C ASP A 268 -19.28 17.49 -3.45
N GLU A 269 -18.06 17.48 -3.98
CA GLU A 269 -17.80 17.18 -5.40
C GLU A 269 -18.25 15.75 -5.74
N MET A 270 -17.78 14.74 -5.00
CA MET A 270 -18.21 13.35 -5.21
C MET A 270 -19.73 13.18 -5.17
N MET A 271 -20.42 13.86 -4.24
CA MET A 271 -21.88 13.74 -4.09
C MET A 271 -22.67 14.34 -5.27
N LYS A 272 -22.05 15.18 -6.10
CA LYS A 272 -22.66 15.70 -7.35
C LYS A 272 -22.55 14.72 -8.51
N HIS A 273 -21.69 13.70 -8.39
CA HIS A 273 -21.32 12.77 -9.45
C HIS A 273 -21.73 11.34 -9.07
N ALA A 274 -23.04 11.06 -9.00
CA ALA A 274 -23.54 9.73 -8.62
C ALA A 274 -23.38 8.66 -9.72
N ASP A 275 -23.28 9.09 -10.99
CA ASP A 275 -23.13 8.22 -12.15
C ASP A 275 -21.68 8.22 -12.66
N TYR A 276 -21.31 7.26 -13.52
CA TYR A 276 -19.99 7.21 -14.17
C TYR A 276 -19.86 8.25 -15.29
N ASP A 277 -19.83 9.52 -14.91
CA ASP A 277 -19.72 10.66 -15.80
C ASP A 277 -18.26 11.09 -16.05
N ASP A 278 -18.07 12.25 -16.65
CA ASP A 278 -16.76 12.73 -17.07
C ASP A 278 -15.84 13.08 -15.88
N PHE A 279 -16.41 13.35 -14.68
CA PHE A 279 -15.62 13.60 -13.48
C PHE A 279 -14.85 12.34 -13.05
N TRP A 280 -15.50 11.18 -13.10
CA TRP A 280 -14.88 9.91 -12.77
C TRP A 280 -13.98 9.40 -13.90
N LYS A 281 -14.43 9.48 -15.16
CA LYS A 281 -13.62 9.07 -16.32
C LYS A 281 -12.31 9.83 -16.42
N ALA A 282 -12.29 11.11 -16.04
CA ALA A 282 -11.05 11.89 -16.02
C ALA A 282 -10.02 11.38 -15.00
N ARG A 283 -10.46 10.63 -13.98
CA ARG A 283 -9.61 10.04 -12.93
C ARG A 283 -9.30 8.57 -13.15
N ASP A 284 -9.90 7.94 -14.16
CA ASP A 284 -9.55 6.59 -14.58
C ASP A 284 -8.20 6.60 -15.30
N ILE A 285 -7.19 5.98 -14.69
CA ILE A 285 -5.84 5.97 -15.26
C ILE A 285 -5.66 4.92 -16.35
N ARG A 286 -6.52 3.89 -16.39
CA ARG A 286 -6.30 2.70 -17.24
C ARG A 286 -6.19 3.03 -18.73
N PRO A 287 -6.98 3.97 -19.30
CA PRO A 287 -6.83 4.38 -20.70
C PRO A 287 -5.48 5.01 -21.04
N HIS A 288 -4.69 5.43 -20.04
CA HIS A 288 -3.44 6.16 -20.18
C HIS A 288 -2.19 5.30 -19.91
N LEU A 289 -2.34 4.09 -19.39
CA LEU A 289 -1.23 3.16 -19.09
C LEU A 289 -0.63 2.49 -20.34
N LYS A 290 -0.28 3.31 -21.34
CA LYS A 290 0.21 2.89 -22.66
C LYS A 290 1.68 3.26 -22.83
N ASN A 291 2.41 2.50 -23.66
CA ASN A 291 3.84 2.72 -23.92
C ASN A 291 4.69 2.74 -22.63
N VAL A 292 4.31 1.97 -21.62
CA VAL A 292 5.02 1.89 -20.35
C VAL A 292 6.42 1.32 -20.59
N LYS A 293 7.47 2.05 -20.20
CA LYS A 293 8.87 1.64 -20.39
C LYS A 293 9.52 0.92 -19.20
N PRO A 294 9.30 1.30 -17.92
CA PRO A 294 9.90 0.56 -16.81
C PRO A 294 9.32 -0.85 -16.71
N ALA A 295 10.07 -1.78 -16.13
CA ALA A 295 9.50 -3.04 -15.68
C ALA A 295 8.47 -2.78 -14.56
N VAL A 296 7.37 -3.52 -14.55
CA VAL A 296 6.24 -3.32 -13.64
C VAL A 296 6.04 -4.56 -12.78
N LEU A 297 5.93 -4.35 -11.46
CA LEU A 297 5.54 -5.36 -10.48
C LEU A 297 4.23 -4.92 -9.81
N ASN A 298 3.10 -5.38 -10.35
CA ASN A 298 1.77 -5.12 -9.82
C ASN A 298 1.54 -6.04 -8.61
N VAL A 299 1.14 -5.48 -7.47
CA VAL A 299 1.00 -6.24 -6.22
C VAL A 299 -0.36 -5.98 -5.61
N GLY A 300 -1.06 -7.01 -5.16
CA GLY A 300 -2.36 -6.87 -4.50
C GLY A 300 -2.64 -7.97 -3.48
N GLY A 301 -3.68 -7.75 -2.67
CA GLY A 301 -4.20 -8.74 -1.74
C GLY A 301 -5.56 -9.26 -2.19
N TRP A 302 -5.81 -10.57 -2.12
CA TRP A 302 -7.12 -11.16 -2.43
C TRP A 302 -8.23 -10.71 -1.49
N TYR A 303 -7.88 -10.29 -0.27
CA TYR A 303 -8.81 -9.78 0.74
C TYR A 303 -8.60 -8.29 0.98
N ASP A 304 -8.06 -7.59 -0.01
CA ASP A 304 -7.97 -6.14 -0.02
C ASP A 304 -9.39 -5.55 -0.11
N ALA A 305 -9.82 -4.90 0.96
CA ALA A 305 -11.15 -4.31 1.08
C ALA A 305 -11.24 -2.88 0.52
N GLU A 306 -10.12 -2.32 0.06
CA GLU A 306 -10.02 -0.95 -0.42
C GLU A 306 -9.76 -0.92 -1.94
N ASN A 307 -8.71 -1.63 -2.41
CA ASN A 307 -8.16 -1.48 -3.76
C ASN A 307 -7.78 -2.84 -4.40
N LEU A 308 -8.67 -3.84 -4.33
CA LEU A 308 -8.49 -5.12 -5.02
C LEU A 308 -8.54 -4.99 -6.55
N PHE A 309 -9.33 -4.06 -7.06
CA PHE A 309 -9.55 -3.84 -8.50
C PHE A 309 -8.29 -3.28 -9.16
N GLY A 310 -7.71 -2.25 -8.54
CA GLY A 310 -6.48 -1.57 -8.94
C GLY A 310 -5.36 -2.43 -9.52
N PRO A 311 -4.74 -3.34 -8.75
CA PRO A 311 -3.56 -4.09 -9.20
C PRO A 311 -3.87 -5.00 -10.38
N LEU A 312 -5.07 -5.61 -10.42
CA LEU A 312 -5.51 -6.47 -11.51
C LEU A 312 -5.73 -5.68 -12.80
N GLU A 313 -6.33 -4.50 -12.69
CA GLU A 313 -6.70 -3.68 -13.85
C GLU A 313 -5.53 -2.84 -14.37
N THR A 314 -4.62 -2.39 -13.51
CA THR A 314 -3.33 -1.82 -13.91
C THR A 314 -2.52 -2.86 -14.68
N TYR A 315 -2.38 -4.08 -14.15
CA TYR A 315 -1.71 -5.18 -14.87
C TYR A 315 -2.38 -5.42 -16.24
N ARG A 316 -3.71 -5.56 -16.28
CA ARG A 316 -4.46 -5.80 -17.54
C ARG A 316 -4.28 -4.68 -18.55
N ALA A 317 -4.27 -3.43 -18.12
CA ALA A 317 -4.10 -2.27 -19.00
C ALA A 317 -2.69 -2.20 -19.59
N VAL A 318 -1.65 -2.44 -18.77
CA VAL A 318 -0.25 -2.50 -19.22
C VAL A 318 -0.06 -3.67 -20.19
N GLU A 319 -0.58 -4.84 -19.86
CA GLU A 319 -0.49 -6.05 -20.68
C GLU A 319 -1.07 -5.83 -22.09
N ALA A 320 -2.25 -5.22 -22.15
CA ALA A 320 -2.95 -4.99 -23.40
C ALA A 320 -2.30 -3.91 -24.29
N SER A 321 -1.55 -2.97 -23.71
CA SER A 321 -1.13 -1.76 -24.41
C SER A 321 0.38 -1.51 -24.44
N SER A 322 1.15 -2.31 -23.73
CA SER A 322 2.61 -2.21 -23.63
C SER A 322 3.26 -3.61 -23.71
N PRO A 323 3.09 -4.37 -24.81
CA PRO A 323 3.48 -5.79 -24.90
C PRO A 323 5.00 -6.06 -24.89
N ARG A 324 5.84 -5.01 -24.87
CA ARG A 324 7.31 -5.14 -24.73
C ARG A 324 7.78 -4.96 -23.31
N THR A 325 6.88 -4.66 -22.39
CA THR A 325 7.17 -4.31 -21.01
C THR A 325 7.18 -5.59 -20.18
N THR A 326 8.19 -5.77 -19.34
CA THR A 326 8.12 -6.77 -18.28
C THR A 326 7.00 -6.37 -17.32
N ASN A 327 5.91 -7.14 -17.29
CA ASN A 327 4.72 -6.84 -16.51
C ASN A 327 4.38 -8.03 -15.62
N VAL A 328 4.71 -7.94 -14.34
CA VAL A 328 4.56 -9.03 -13.37
C VAL A 328 3.36 -8.76 -12.47
N LEU A 329 2.60 -9.79 -12.14
CA LEU A 329 1.50 -9.75 -11.16
C LEU A 329 1.83 -10.59 -9.92
N VAL A 330 1.59 -10.02 -8.74
CA VAL A 330 1.66 -10.74 -7.46
C VAL A 330 0.36 -10.53 -6.69
N MET A 331 -0.32 -11.63 -6.36
CA MET A 331 -1.52 -11.58 -5.52
C MET A 331 -1.38 -12.50 -4.31
N GLY A 332 -1.29 -11.94 -3.11
CA GLY A 332 -1.23 -12.72 -1.87
C GLY A 332 -2.54 -12.72 -1.09
N PRO A 333 -2.66 -13.48 0.01
CA PRO A 333 -3.90 -13.61 0.77
C PRO A 333 -4.02 -12.49 1.82
N TRP A 334 -3.77 -11.25 1.41
CA TRP A 334 -3.60 -10.12 2.32
C TRP A 334 -4.81 -9.20 2.33
N LEU A 335 -4.96 -8.48 3.44
CA LEU A 335 -5.71 -7.23 3.51
C LEU A 335 -4.94 -6.08 2.83
N HIS A 336 -5.57 -4.91 2.72
CA HIS A 336 -4.98 -3.74 2.08
C HIS A 336 -3.60 -3.36 2.67
N GLY A 337 -2.54 -3.43 1.86
CA GLY A 337 -1.16 -3.16 2.27
C GLY A 337 -0.54 -4.18 3.25
N GLY A 338 -1.23 -5.28 3.54
CA GLY A 338 -0.82 -6.25 4.57
C GLY A 338 0.50 -6.98 4.28
N TRP A 339 1.04 -6.86 3.07
CA TRP A 339 2.33 -7.42 2.68
C TRP A 339 3.54 -6.53 3.04
N ALA A 340 3.32 -5.28 3.43
CA ALA A 340 4.40 -4.32 3.70
C ALA A 340 5.21 -4.66 4.96
N GLY A 341 4.61 -5.36 5.92
CA GLY A 341 5.22 -5.71 7.20
C GLY A 341 4.69 -7.03 7.75
N GLY A 342 5.27 -7.50 8.86
CA GLY A 342 4.91 -8.79 9.47
C GLY A 342 5.17 -9.99 8.56
N ASP A 343 4.76 -11.18 8.99
CA ASP A 343 4.98 -12.42 8.24
C ASP A 343 3.87 -12.71 7.21
N GLY A 344 2.67 -12.16 7.40
CA GLY A 344 1.50 -12.47 6.57
C GLY A 344 1.05 -13.93 6.69
N ALA A 345 1.25 -14.56 7.85
CA ALA A 345 0.93 -15.97 8.05
C ALA A 345 -0.56 -16.28 8.28
N SER A 346 -1.37 -15.25 8.53
CA SER A 346 -2.81 -15.40 8.77
C SER A 346 -3.59 -14.14 8.42
N LEU A 347 -4.89 -14.30 8.16
CA LEU A 347 -5.87 -13.22 8.11
C LEU A 347 -7.06 -13.53 9.02
N GLY A 348 -7.20 -12.78 10.12
CA GLY A 348 -8.16 -13.13 11.16
C GLY A 348 -7.89 -14.54 11.70
N PRO A 349 -8.91 -15.40 11.83
CA PRO A 349 -8.74 -16.78 12.32
C PRO A 349 -8.19 -17.75 11.25
N ILE A 350 -7.94 -17.29 10.01
CA ILE A 350 -7.50 -18.15 8.91
C ILE A 350 -5.98 -18.16 8.85
N ALA A 351 -5.36 -19.31 9.07
CA ALA A 351 -3.92 -19.51 8.89
C ALA A 351 -3.60 -19.95 7.45
N PHE A 352 -2.46 -19.48 6.94
CA PHE A 352 -1.98 -19.76 5.57
C PHE A 352 -0.81 -20.75 5.54
N ASP A 353 -0.39 -21.28 6.69
CA ASP A 353 0.72 -22.24 6.84
C ASP A 353 2.04 -21.83 6.18
N SER A 354 2.19 -20.53 5.92
CA SER A 354 3.31 -19.93 5.19
C SER A 354 3.39 -18.46 5.54
N LYS A 355 4.60 -17.93 5.71
CA LYS A 355 4.86 -16.51 5.89
C LYS A 355 4.78 -15.76 4.56
N THR A 356 3.56 -15.56 4.06
CA THR A 356 3.33 -15.09 2.69
C THR A 356 3.90 -13.70 2.41
N ALA A 357 3.81 -12.77 3.35
CA ALA A 357 4.32 -11.41 3.19
C ALA A 357 5.85 -11.36 3.27
N GLU A 358 6.45 -12.11 4.19
CA GLU A 358 7.92 -12.27 4.28
C GLU A 358 8.48 -12.86 2.98
N TYR A 359 7.87 -13.96 2.51
CA TYR A 359 8.24 -14.57 1.23
C TYR A 359 8.14 -13.59 0.06
N TYR A 360 7.06 -12.82 -0.03
CA TYR A 360 6.90 -11.80 -1.08
C TYR A 360 8.05 -10.79 -1.06
N ARG A 361 8.34 -10.18 0.10
CA ARG A 361 9.38 -9.14 0.21
C ARG A 361 10.76 -9.71 -0.11
N GLU A 362 11.09 -10.88 0.43
CA GLU A 362 12.43 -11.49 0.28
C GLU A 362 12.67 -12.17 -1.07
N ARG A 363 11.64 -12.80 -1.65
CA ARG A 363 11.79 -13.69 -2.80
C ARG A 363 11.20 -13.14 -4.09
N ILE A 364 10.47 -12.02 -4.02
CA ILE A 364 9.83 -11.42 -5.19
C ILE A 364 10.19 -9.94 -5.30
N GLU A 365 9.78 -9.11 -4.35
CA GLU A 365 9.92 -7.64 -4.44
C GLU A 365 11.39 -7.21 -4.46
N PHE A 366 12.17 -7.68 -3.50
CA PHE A 366 13.58 -7.32 -3.39
C PHE A 366 14.40 -7.81 -4.61
N PRO A 367 14.33 -9.09 -5.03
CA PRO A 367 15.00 -9.54 -6.25
C PRO A 367 14.56 -8.80 -7.52
N PHE A 368 13.28 -8.44 -7.66
CA PHE A 368 12.79 -7.68 -8.81
C PHE A 368 13.52 -6.33 -8.94
N PHE A 369 13.61 -5.57 -7.85
CA PHE A 369 14.33 -4.31 -7.88
C PHE A 369 15.84 -4.49 -8.03
N GLN A 370 16.46 -5.53 -7.46
CA GLN A 370 17.87 -5.83 -7.70
C GLN A 370 18.14 -6.07 -9.20
N ALA A 371 17.27 -6.83 -9.89
CA ALA A 371 17.44 -7.18 -11.30
C ALA A 371 17.43 -5.93 -12.17
N HIS A 372 16.45 -5.06 -11.97
CA HIS A 372 16.25 -3.90 -12.83
C HIS A 372 17.14 -2.70 -12.46
N LEU A 373 17.56 -2.58 -11.20
CA LEU A 373 18.31 -1.41 -10.71
C LEU A 373 19.80 -1.68 -10.49
N LYS A 374 20.21 -2.92 -10.22
CA LYS A 374 21.60 -3.30 -10.00
C LYS A 374 22.12 -4.30 -11.04
N GLY A 375 21.23 -5.01 -11.73
CA GLY A 375 21.62 -6.11 -12.62
C GLY A 375 21.96 -7.39 -11.85
N GLU A 376 21.45 -7.51 -10.63
CA GLU A 376 21.66 -8.64 -9.70
C GLU A 376 20.33 -9.36 -9.45
N GLY A 377 20.31 -10.60 -8.94
CA GLY A 377 19.04 -11.23 -8.53
C GLY A 377 18.28 -12.01 -9.62
N GLY A 378 18.85 -12.18 -10.82
CA GLY A 378 18.35 -13.08 -11.87
C GLY A 378 17.30 -12.46 -12.81
N GLU A 379 16.73 -13.27 -13.71
CA GLU A 379 15.65 -12.84 -14.61
C GLU A 379 14.36 -12.52 -13.83
N ALA A 380 13.42 -11.78 -14.44
CA ALA A 380 12.17 -11.29 -13.81
C ALA A 380 11.27 -12.39 -13.20
N GLY A 381 11.57 -13.67 -13.47
CA GLY A 381 10.79 -14.82 -13.04
C GLY A 381 9.44 -14.89 -13.74
N PRO A 382 8.52 -15.77 -13.30
CA PRO A 382 7.22 -15.95 -13.93
C PRO A 382 6.40 -14.65 -13.95
N GLU A 383 5.56 -14.51 -14.98
CA GLU A 383 4.68 -13.35 -15.19
C GLU A 383 3.69 -13.16 -14.04
N ALA A 384 3.18 -14.24 -13.45
CA ALA A 384 2.32 -14.14 -12.28
C ALA A 384 2.71 -15.09 -11.15
N ARG A 385 2.63 -14.58 -9.92
CA ARG A 385 2.76 -15.34 -8.68
C ARG A 385 1.55 -15.06 -7.80
N VAL A 386 0.69 -16.04 -7.60
CA VAL A 386 -0.55 -15.86 -6.83
C VAL A 386 -0.66 -16.90 -5.74
N PHE A 387 -1.10 -16.50 -4.55
CA PHE A 387 -1.33 -17.40 -3.44
C PHE A 387 -2.73 -18.01 -3.53
N GLU A 388 -2.80 -19.33 -3.59
CA GLU A 388 -4.04 -20.10 -3.63
C GLU A 388 -4.49 -20.42 -2.20
N THR A 389 -5.47 -19.70 -1.69
CA THR A 389 -5.97 -19.83 -0.30
C THR A 389 -6.71 -21.14 -0.02
N GLY A 390 -7.09 -21.88 -1.05
CA GLY A 390 -7.69 -23.21 -0.89
C GLY A 390 -6.66 -24.31 -0.56
N THR A 391 -5.42 -24.17 -1.05
CA THR A 391 -4.34 -25.14 -0.83
C THR A 391 -3.20 -24.58 0.02
N ASN A 392 -3.26 -23.29 0.37
CA ASN A 392 -2.22 -22.55 1.08
C ASN A 392 -0.85 -22.59 0.38
N GLN A 393 -0.84 -22.42 -0.95
CA GLN A 393 0.38 -22.49 -1.76
C GLN A 393 0.53 -21.31 -2.72
N TRP A 394 1.76 -20.84 -2.89
CA TRP A 394 2.13 -19.98 -4.01
C TRP A 394 2.07 -20.78 -5.32
N ARG A 395 1.36 -20.23 -6.31
CA ARG A 395 1.28 -20.72 -7.68
C ARG A 395 1.99 -19.74 -8.60
N THR A 396 2.70 -20.27 -9.58
CA THR A 396 3.40 -19.48 -10.61
C THR A 396 2.76 -19.75 -11.96
N PHE A 397 2.61 -18.71 -12.78
CA PHE A 397 2.04 -18.80 -14.11
C PHE A 397 2.86 -17.97 -15.10
N ASP A 398 3.01 -18.50 -16.31
CA ASP A 398 3.69 -17.83 -17.42
C ASP A 398 2.82 -16.75 -18.09
N ALA A 399 1.53 -16.72 -17.78
CA ALA A 399 0.58 -15.70 -18.22
C ALA A 399 -0.58 -15.57 -17.22
N TRP A 400 -1.17 -14.38 -17.09
CA TRP A 400 -2.38 -14.17 -16.29
C TRP A 400 -3.53 -13.48 -17.05
N PRO A 401 -4.78 -13.99 -16.96
CA PRO A 401 -5.21 -15.23 -16.30
C PRO A 401 -4.62 -16.49 -16.94
N PRO A 402 -4.50 -17.62 -16.20
CA PRO A 402 -3.90 -18.84 -16.72
C PRO A 402 -4.85 -19.51 -17.73
N GLY A 403 -4.60 -19.25 -19.01
CA GLY A 403 -5.33 -19.83 -20.14
C GLY A 403 -6.70 -19.18 -20.42
N PRO A 404 -7.36 -19.57 -21.52
CA PRO A 404 -8.65 -19.01 -21.89
C PRO A 404 -9.71 -19.36 -20.82
N PRO A 405 -10.54 -18.39 -20.40
CA PRO A 405 -11.61 -18.67 -19.45
C PRO A 405 -12.52 -19.73 -20.07
N SER A 406 -12.51 -20.93 -19.50
CA SER A 406 -13.50 -21.94 -19.83
C SER A 406 -14.73 -21.63 -18.98
N PRO A 407 -15.83 -21.11 -19.56
CA PRO A 407 -17.01 -20.75 -18.78
C PRO A 407 -17.59 -22.00 -18.14
N ARG A 408 -17.23 -22.24 -16.86
CA ARG A 408 -17.89 -23.23 -16.04
C ARG A 408 -19.15 -22.60 -15.49
N ARG A 409 -20.30 -23.02 -16.01
CA ARG A 409 -21.61 -22.62 -15.49
C ARG A 409 -21.78 -23.24 -14.10
N SER A 410 -21.44 -22.49 -13.05
CA SER A 410 -21.73 -22.92 -11.68
C SER A 410 -23.25 -22.99 -11.50
N THR A 411 -23.77 -24.16 -11.16
CA THR A 411 -25.17 -24.33 -10.78
C THR A 411 -25.31 -24.00 -9.31
N TRP A 412 -26.22 -23.07 -8.98
CA TRP A 412 -26.59 -22.76 -7.59
C TRP A 412 -26.85 -24.04 -6.79
N PRO A 413 -26.30 -24.17 -5.56
CA PRO A 413 -26.67 -25.27 -4.69
C PRO A 413 -28.19 -25.25 -4.46
N PRO A 414 -28.85 -26.42 -4.42
CA PRO A 414 -30.26 -26.48 -4.09
C PRO A 414 -30.52 -25.86 -2.70
N ALA A 415 -31.78 -25.47 -2.45
CA ALA A 415 -32.18 -24.90 -1.17
C ALA A 415 -31.67 -25.75 0.02
N ALA A 416 -31.27 -25.08 1.10
CA ALA A 416 -30.75 -25.72 2.31
C ALA A 416 -31.65 -26.90 2.71
N GLY A 417 -31.08 -28.12 2.71
CA GLY A 417 -31.78 -29.35 3.08
C GLY A 417 -31.82 -30.46 2.02
N SER A 418 -31.37 -30.26 0.77
CA SER A 418 -31.31 -31.37 -0.20
C SER A 418 -29.88 -31.79 -0.54
N ARG A 419 -29.56 -33.05 -0.24
CA ARG A 419 -28.35 -33.72 -0.74
C ARG A 419 -28.52 -34.03 -2.22
N SER A 420 -27.54 -33.60 -3.01
CA SER A 420 -27.09 -34.16 -4.30
C SER A 420 -28.15 -34.64 -5.29
N ARG A 421 -28.56 -33.74 -6.21
CA ARG A 421 -28.79 -34.05 -7.63
C ARG A 421 -28.78 -32.75 -8.44
N PRO A 422 -28.21 -32.71 -9.66
CA PRO A 422 -28.33 -31.54 -10.53
C PRO A 422 -29.82 -31.24 -10.74
N PRO A 423 -30.25 -29.97 -10.59
CA PRO A 423 -31.66 -29.64 -10.66
C PRO A 423 -32.20 -29.96 -12.06
N LYS A 424 -33.26 -30.77 -12.15
CA LYS A 424 -34.13 -30.75 -13.34
C LYS A 424 -34.55 -29.30 -13.55
N ALA A 425 -34.46 -28.80 -14.78
CA ALA A 425 -34.81 -27.43 -15.16
C ALA A 425 -36.27 -27.10 -14.80
N ARG A 426 -36.52 -26.70 -13.56
CA ARG A 426 -37.72 -26.02 -13.11
C ARG A 426 -37.31 -24.60 -12.80
N ARG A 427 -37.74 -23.67 -13.65
CA ARG A 427 -37.71 -22.23 -13.35
C ARG A 427 -38.66 -21.98 -12.17
N ARG A 428 -38.15 -22.09 -10.95
CA ARG A 428 -38.86 -21.59 -9.76
C ARG A 428 -38.29 -20.20 -9.46
N PRO A 429 -39.07 -19.11 -9.63
CA PRO A 429 -38.63 -17.82 -9.16
C PRO A 429 -38.42 -17.89 -7.65
N ARG A 430 -37.28 -17.37 -7.18
CA ARG A 430 -37.10 -17.04 -5.76
C ARG A 430 -37.48 -15.57 -5.62
N SER A 431 -38.53 -15.29 -4.85
CA SER A 431 -38.80 -13.95 -4.37
C SER A 431 -38.16 -13.80 -2.99
N THR A 432 -37.42 -12.72 -2.81
CA THR A 432 -36.94 -12.26 -1.52
C THR A 432 -37.38 -10.82 -1.38
N SER A 433 -38.05 -10.46 -0.28
CA SER A 433 -38.31 -9.06 0.04
C SER A 433 -37.01 -8.40 0.50
N SER A 434 -36.52 -7.42 -0.25
CA SER A 434 -35.50 -6.50 0.23
C SER A 434 -36.22 -5.29 0.83
N SER A 435 -35.90 -4.95 2.09
CA SER A 435 -36.39 -3.73 2.71
C SER A 435 -35.23 -2.75 2.84
N ALA A 436 -35.49 -1.46 2.59
CA ALA A 436 -34.55 -0.41 2.93
C ALA A 436 -34.41 -0.22 4.46
N THR A 437 -35.24 -0.89 5.28
CA THR A 437 -35.31 -0.71 6.73
C THR A 437 -35.70 -2.02 7.45
N PRO A 438 -34.74 -2.78 8.03
CA PRO A 438 -33.30 -2.57 8.00
C PRO A 438 -32.64 -3.19 6.75
N PRO A 439 -31.61 -2.55 6.16
CA PRO A 439 -30.78 -3.20 5.16
C PRO A 439 -30.00 -4.39 5.77
N SER A 440 -29.54 -5.31 4.92
CA SER A 440 -28.70 -6.42 5.38
C SER A 440 -27.33 -5.88 5.82
N PRO A 441 -26.84 -6.20 7.04
CA PRO A 441 -25.55 -5.71 7.50
C PRO A 441 -24.41 -6.38 6.72
N SER A 442 -23.39 -5.61 6.35
CA SER A 442 -22.09 -6.17 5.97
C SER A 442 -21.44 -6.76 7.23
N ARG A 443 -20.99 -8.01 7.17
CA ARG A 443 -20.26 -8.63 8.29
C ARG A 443 -18.77 -8.37 8.11
N SER A 444 -18.20 -7.47 8.91
CA SER A 444 -16.84 -7.63 9.40
C SER A 444 -16.92 -8.22 10.81
N SER A 445 -16.14 -9.26 11.08
CA SER A 445 -16.16 -9.93 12.38
C SER A 445 -15.75 -8.96 13.48
N ARG A 446 -16.66 -8.65 14.42
CA ARG A 446 -16.26 -8.10 15.73
C ARG A 446 -15.30 -9.11 16.38
N PRO A 447 -14.17 -8.69 16.98
CA PRO A 447 -13.51 -9.52 17.97
C PRO A 447 -14.53 -9.72 19.10
N SER A 448 -14.81 -10.98 19.43
CA SER A 448 -15.61 -11.30 20.61
C SER A 448 -14.90 -10.73 21.85
N PRO A 449 -15.60 -10.00 22.73
CA PRO A 449 -15.07 -9.74 24.06
C PRO A 449 -15.21 -11.05 24.84
N THR A 450 -14.10 -11.75 25.03
CA THR A 450 -14.03 -12.87 25.97
C THR A 450 -13.10 -12.52 27.11
N GLY A 451 -13.64 -12.56 28.34
CA GLY A 451 -12.89 -12.74 29.58
C GLY A 451 -12.63 -11.46 30.34
#